data_AF-A0A7Y5VIE7-F1
#
_entry.id   AF-A0A7Y5VIE7-F1
#
_cell.length_a   1.000
_cell.length_b   1.000
_cell.length_c   1.000
_cell.angle_alpha   90.00
_cell.angle_beta   90.00
_cell.angle_gamma   90.00
#
_symmetry.space_group_name_H-M   'P 1'
#
loop_
_entity.id
_entity.type
_entity.pdbx_description
1 polymer ?
#
loop_
_entity_poly.entity_id
_entity_poly.type
_entity_poly.pdbx_seq_one_letter_code
_entity_poly.pdbx_strand_id
1 'polypeptide(L)'
;IAMWAIFEHLWPLRAAEGMLRGFASNLHLLAQLMTVFEEETPERIVQRVRYLRELINSGFAAVHAHADSMVFEFGPQRRNNFALRDRILRWQASARTLFLVQVAILQYRIQIDYTTVPERVKEAQAEFDAALRRVLQGIAANVDDVTSEPETLSLSPTLNAFSETVVDWYQSRGIDLPARTQSILALSQQLHELITQLAEDVLGSDAAPNASEAAFSAEL
;
A
#
# COMPACT_ATOMS: atom_id res chain seq x y z
N ILE A 1 12.12 -1.64 -42.49
CA ILE A 1 12.83 -2.66 -41.67
C ILE A 1 13.80 -2.00 -40.68
N ALA A 2 14.62 -1.02 -41.07
CA ALA A 2 15.49 -0.29 -40.13
C ALA A 2 14.75 0.55 -39.06
N MET A 3 13.54 1.04 -39.34
CA MET A 3 12.76 1.84 -38.38
C MET A 3 12.25 1.00 -37.19
N TRP A 4 12.10 -0.33 -37.34
CA TRP A 4 11.56 -1.21 -36.29
C TRP A 4 12.61 -1.61 -35.25
N ALA A 5 13.87 -1.80 -35.68
CA ALA A 5 15.00 -2.12 -34.81
C ALA A 5 15.41 -0.94 -33.90
N ILE A 6 15.14 0.30 -34.34
CA ILE A 6 15.38 1.52 -33.53
C ILE A 6 14.37 1.58 -32.37
N PHE A 7 13.12 1.14 -32.58
CA PHE A 7 12.12 1.05 -31.51
C PHE A 7 12.45 -0.04 -30.47
N GLU A 8 13.08 -1.16 -30.88
CA GLU A 8 13.52 -2.20 -29.94
C GLU A 8 14.69 -1.76 -29.03
N HIS A 9 15.48 -0.77 -29.45
CA HIS A 9 16.68 -0.32 -28.71
C HIS A 9 16.51 1.01 -27.96
N LEU A 10 15.48 1.81 -28.26
CA LEU A 10 15.24 3.14 -27.67
C LEU A 10 14.09 3.20 -26.66
N TRP A 11 13.52 2.06 -26.26
CA TRP A 11 12.52 1.98 -25.19
C TRP A 11 13.11 1.24 -23.98
N PRO A 12 14.04 1.85 -23.20
CA PRO A 12 14.88 1.13 -22.25
C PRO A 12 14.17 0.86 -20.91
N LEU A 13 12.86 1.09 -20.87
CA LEU A 13 12.01 0.83 -19.72
C LEU A 13 10.76 0.16 -20.26
N ARG A 14 10.73 -1.17 -20.15
CA ARG A 14 9.54 -1.96 -20.46
C ARG A 14 8.41 -1.41 -19.58
N ALA A 15 7.24 -1.16 -20.15
CA ALA A 15 6.11 -0.57 -19.42
C ALA A 15 5.75 -1.43 -18.20
N ALA A 16 5.96 -2.75 -18.27
CA ALA A 16 5.90 -3.66 -17.13
C ALA A 16 6.80 -3.24 -15.94
N GLU A 17 8.08 -2.92 -16.19
CA GLU A 17 9.00 -2.44 -15.15
C GLU A 17 8.59 -1.06 -14.63
N GLY A 18 8.10 -0.18 -15.52
CA GLY A 18 7.56 1.12 -15.15
C GLY A 18 6.35 1.00 -14.21
N MET A 19 5.46 0.03 -14.46
CA MET A 19 4.32 -0.26 -13.59
C MET A 19 4.76 -0.77 -12.23
N LEU A 20 5.71 -1.71 -12.16
CA LEU A 20 6.23 -2.23 -10.89
C LEU A 20 6.86 -1.13 -10.05
N ARG A 21 7.81 -0.36 -10.61
CA ARG A 21 8.46 0.74 -9.90
C ARG A 21 7.47 1.82 -9.47
N GLY A 22 6.51 2.16 -10.35
CA GLY A 22 5.45 3.10 -10.02
C GLY A 22 4.56 2.62 -8.88
N PHE A 23 4.24 1.32 -8.86
CA PHE A 23 3.47 0.71 -7.78
C PHE A 23 4.24 0.69 -6.46
N ALA A 24 5.51 0.25 -6.46
CA ALA A 24 6.38 0.28 -5.28
C ALA A 24 6.56 1.71 -4.73
N SER A 25 6.75 2.69 -5.61
CA SER A 25 6.81 4.11 -5.24
C SER A 25 5.51 4.58 -4.56
N ASN A 26 4.34 4.19 -5.08
CA ASN A 26 3.05 4.51 -4.45
C ASN A 26 2.92 3.88 -3.06
N LEU A 27 3.40 2.65 -2.85
CA LEU A 27 3.41 2.01 -1.53
C LEU A 27 4.31 2.75 -0.55
N HIS A 28 5.48 3.24 -0.99
CA HIS A 28 6.33 4.10 -0.14
C HIS A 28 5.67 5.43 0.23
N LEU A 29 4.91 6.04 -0.68
CA LEU A 29 4.14 7.25 -0.38
C LEU A 29 3.00 6.97 0.60
N LEU A 30 2.31 5.84 0.45
CA LEU A 30 1.30 5.40 1.41
C LEU A 30 1.92 5.13 2.79
N ALA A 31 3.09 4.50 2.84
CA ALA A 31 3.82 4.26 4.08
C ALA A 31 4.14 5.60 4.79
N GLN A 32 4.59 6.61 4.05
CA GLN A 32 4.81 7.97 4.59
C GLN A 32 3.52 8.63 5.10
N LEU A 33 2.38 8.33 4.47
CA LEU A 33 1.08 8.85 4.90
C LEU A 33 0.61 8.24 6.22
N MET A 34 1.03 7.00 6.55
CA MET A 34 0.69 6.36 7.82
C MET A 34 1.28 7.09 9.03
N THR A 35 2.49 7.64 8.89
CA THR A 35 3.24 8.26 9.99
C THR A 35 3.25 9.79 9.94
N VAL A 36 2.33 10.42 9.19
CA VAL A 36 2.32 11.88 9.01
C VAL A 36 2.12 12.68 10.31
N PHE A 37 1.58 12.04 11.35
CA PHE A 37 1.35 12.65 12.67
C PHE A 37 2.58 12.62 13.58
N GLU A 38 3.73 12.08 13.12
CA GLU A 38 5.02 12.27 13.79
C GLU A 38 5.56 13.71 13.62
N GLU A 39 4.98 14.49 12.71
CA GLU A 39 5.33 15.89 12.47
C GLU A 39 4.93 16.82 13.62
N GLU A 40 5.75 17.85 13.88
CA GLU A 40 5.67 18.64 15.12
C GLU A 40 4.46 19.60 15.23
N THR A 41 3.83 20.00 14.11
CA THR A 41 2.80 21.05 14.12
C THR A 41 1.57 20.70 13.27
N PRO A 42 0.35 21.07 13.71
CA PRO A 42 -0.89 20.82 12.95
C PRO A 42 -0.85 21.37 11.52
N GLU A 43 -0.28 22.55 11.31
CA GLU A 43 -0.17 23.17 9.99
C GLU A 43 0.72 22.34 9.06
N ARG A 44 1.86 21.85 9.55
CA ARG A 44 2.76 20.97 8.79
C ARG A 44 2.09 19.64 8.47
N ILE A 45 1.35 19.05 9.41
CA ILE A 45 0.58 17.82 9.17
C ILE A 45 -0.40 18.03 8.01
N VAL A 46 -1.22 19.09 8.05
CA VAL A 46 -2.21 19.36 6.99
C VAL A 46 -1.54 19.59 5.63
N GLN A 47 -0.44 20.36 5.59
CA GLN A 47 0.31 20.59 4.36
C GLN A 47 0.92 19.29 3.82
N ARG A 48 1.51 18.47 4.69
CA ARG A 48 2.13 17.19 4.32
C ARG A 48 1.10 16.19 3.80
N VAL A 49 -0.06 16.07 4.45
CA VAL A 49 -1.17 15.25 3.98
C VAL A 49 -1.62 15.69 2.58
N ARG A 50 -1.81 16.99 2.35
CA ARG A 50 -2.20 17.51 1.02
C ARG A 50 -1.17 17.18 -0.05
N TYR A 51 0.12 17.39 0.26
CA TYR A 51 1.22 17.08 -0.64
C TYR A 51 1.27 15.59 -1.00
N LEU A 52 1.25 14.71 0.00
CA LEU A 52 1.25 13.26 -0.21
C LEU A 52 0.01 12.80 -0.98
N ARG A 53 -1.16 13.40 -0.73
CA ARG A 53 -2.39 13.10 -1.46
C ARG A 53 -2.25 13.34 -2.97
N GLU A 54 -1.61 14.43 -3.35
CA GLU A 54 -1.38 14.78 -4.75
C GLU A 54 -0.36 13.82 -5.40
N LEU A 55 0.75 13.54 -4.71
CA LEU A 55 1.75 12.59 -5.18
C LEU A 55 1.18 11.18 -5.37
N ILE A 56 0.38 10.69 -4.43
CA ILE A 56 -0.23 9.36 -4.52
C ILE A 56 -1.23 9.31 -5.70
N ASN A 57 -2.05 10.34 -5.88
CA ASN A 57 -3.02 10.36 -6.99
C ASN A 57 -2.33 10.43 -8.36
N SER A 58 -1.31 11.29 -8.50
CA SER A 58 -0.52 11.37 -9.72
C SER A 58 0.26 10.08 -10.00
N GLY A 59 0.83 9.45 -8.97
CA GLY A 59 1.49 8.16 -9.07
C GLY A 59 0.55 7.03 -9.49
N PHE A 60 -0.70 7.00 -9.00
CA PHE A 60 -1.70 6.05 -9.49
C PHE A 60 -2.05 6.30 -10.97
N ALA A 61 -2.20 7.56 -11.40
CA ALA A 61 -2.44 7.88 -12.80
C ALA A 61 -1.28 7.44 -13.70
N ALA A 62 -0.04 7.59 -13.24
CA ALA A 62 1.16 7.17 -13.97
C ALA A 62 1.22 5.64 -14.18
N VAL A 63 0.93 4.84 -13.14
CA VAL A 63 0.87 3.37 -13.29
C VAL A 63 -0.19 2.96 -14.30
N HIS A 64 -1.35 3.63 -14.31
CA HIS A 64 -2.41 3.37 -15.28
C HIS A 64 -1.98 3.71 -16.71
N ALA A 65 -1.32 4.85 -16.91
CA ALA A 65 -0.79 5.25 -18.22
C ALA A 65 0.27 4.26 -18.76
N HIS A 66 1.11 3.69 -17.88
CA HIS A 66 2.01 2.61 -18.26
C HIS A 66 1.24 1.34 -18.66
N ALA A 67 0.17 1.00 -17.94
CA ALA A 67 -0.70 -0.14 -18.26
C ALA A 67 -1.34 -0.01 -19.65
N ASP A 68 -1.74 1.20 -20.06
CA ASP A 68 -2.30 1.45 -21.39
C ASP A 68 -1.23 1.34 -22.48
N SER A 69 0.00 1.76 -22.17
CA SER A 69 1.13 1.67 -23.09
C SER A 69 1.53 0.22 -23.40
N MET A 70 1.29 -0.72 -22.49
CA MET A 70 1.58 -2.15 -22.69
C MET A 70 0.83 -2.78 -23.87
N VAL A 71 -0.29 -2.18 -24.31
CA VAL A 71 -1.02 -2.67 -25.50
C VAL A 71 -0.17 -2.61 -26.76
N PHE A 72 0.81 -1.70 -26.79
CA PHE A 72 1.73 -1.50 -27.91
C PHE A 72 3.04 -2.29 -27.77
N GLU A 73 3.22 -3.07 -26.70
CA GLU A 73 4.37 -3.97 -26.57
C GLU A 73 4.17 -5.25 -27.39
N PHE A 74 5.18 -5.60 -28.18
CA PHE A 74 5.23 -6.82 -28.97
C PHE A 74 6.42 -7.67 -28.53
N GLY A 75 6.31 -9.00 -28.67
CA GLY A 75 7.40 -9.93 -28.40
C GLY A 75 6.97 -11.20 -27.67
N PRO A 76 7.91 -12.13 -27.44
CA PRO A 76 7.64 -13.45 -26.84
C PRO A 76 7.03 -13.37 -25.44
N GLN A 77 7.38 -12.32 -24.69
CA GLN A 77 6.95 -12.11 -23.30
C GLN A 77 5.59 -11.42 -23.17
N ARG A 78 4.90 -11.11 -24.29
CA ARG A 78 3.65 -10.35 -24.29
C ARG A 78 2.58 -10.93 -23.36
N ARG A 79 2.37 -12.25 -23.37
CA ARG A 79 1.38 -12.90 -22.49
C ARG A 79 1.71 -12.71 -21.01
N ASN A 80 2.98 -12.88 -20.65
CA ASN A 80 3.46 -12.70 -19.28
C ASN A 80 3.33 -11.24 -18.84
N ASN A 81 3.64 -10.30 -19.72
CA ASN A 81 3.46 -8.86 -19.49
C ASN A 81 1.98 -8.50 -19.24
N PHE A 82 1.03 -9.04 -20.02
CA PHE A 82 -0.41 -8.82 -19.76
C PHE A 82 -0.88 -9.43 -18.43
N ALA A 83 -0.44 -10.64 -18.09
CA ALA A 83 -0.76 -11.24 -16.80
C ALA A 83 -0.21 -10.41 -15.62
N LEU A 84 1.00 -9.85 -15.77
CA LEU A 84 1.58 -8.93 -14.80
C LEU A 84 0.79 -7.62 -14.71
N ARG A 85 0.42 -7.02 -15.85
CA ARG A 85 -0.43 -5.83 -15.91
C ARG A 85 -1.72 -6.02 -15.11
N ASP A 86 -2.41 -7.13 -15.35
CA ASP A 86 -3.68 -7.41 -14.69
C ASP A 86 -3.51 -7.62 -13.18
N ARG A 87 -2.39 -8.23 -12.74
CA ARG A 87 -2.03 -8.31 -11.31
C ARG A 87 -1.82 -6.93 -10.71
N ILE A 88 -0.97 -6.10 -11.31
CA ILE A 88 -0.64 -4.76 -10.79
C ILE A 88 -1.89 -3.88 -10.75
N LEU A 89 -2.77 -3.93 -11.75
CA LEU A 89 -4.01 -3.15 -11.73
C LEU A 89 -4.96 -3.57 -10.59
N ARG A 90 -5.01 -4.87 -10.24
CA ARG A 90 -5.75 -5.34 -9.06
C ARG A 90 -5.11 -4.84 -7.77
N TRP A 91 -3.79 -4.98 -7.62
CA TRP A 91 -3.06 -4.46 -6.46
C TRP A 91 -3.23 -2.95 -6.30
N GLN A 92 -3.22 -2.21 -7.41
CA GLN A 92 -3.43 -0.77 -7.43
C GLN A 92 -4.85 -0.39 -6.97
N ALA A 93 -5.88 -1.17 -7.34
CA ALA A 93 -7.23 -0.95 -6.85
C ALA A 93 -7.30 -1.13 -5.32
N SER A 94 -6.66 -2.16 -4.77
CA SER A 94 -6.54 -2.39 -3.32
C SER A 94 -5.79 -1.24 -2.64
N ALA A 95 -4.65 -0.80 -3.20
CA ALA A 95 -3.88 0.33 -2.70
C ALA A 95 -4.66 1.66 -2.72
N ARG A 96 -5.54 1.86 -3.71
CA ARG A 96 -6.43 3.03 -3.76
C ARG A 96 -7.49 2.99 -2.68
N THR A 97 -8.04 1.82 -2.37
CA THR A 97 -8.98 1.65 -1.25
C THR A 97 -8.28 1.94 0.08
N LEU A 98 -7.08 1.39 0.29
CA LEU A 98 -6.23 1.68 1.45
C LEU A 98 -6.01 3.18 1.65
N PHE A 99 -5.66 3.87 0.57
CA PHE A 99 -5.48 5.32 0.57
C PHE A 99 -6.73 6.07 1.04
N LEU A 100 -7.92 5.70 0.54
CA LEU A 100 -9.17 6.36 0.91
C LEU A 100 -9.53 6.14 2.38
N VAL A 101 -9.35 4.92 2.89
CA VAL A 101 -9.56 4.59 4.31
C VAL A 101 -8.60 5.40 5.18
N GLN A 102 -7.32 5.48 4.82
CA GLN A 102 -6.36 6.29 5.57
C GLN A 102 -6.73 7.77 5.56
N VAL A 103 -7.12 8.34 4.41
CA VAL A 103 -7.58 9.74 4.34
C VAL A 103 -8.77 9.98 5.27
N ALA A 104 -9.71 9.04 5.37
CA ALA A 104 -10.83 9.13 6.31
C ALA A 104 -10.36 9.12 7.78
N ILE A 105 -9.42 8.24 8.15
CA ILE A 105 -8.81 8.22 9.49
C ILE A 105 -8.13 9.56 9.79
N LEU A 106 -7.31 10.07 8.87
CA LEU A 106 -6.61 11.35 9.02
C LEU A 106 -7.60 12.51 9.22
N GLN A 107 -8.72 12.51 8.48
CA GLN A 107 -9.75 13.54 8.63
C GLN A 107 -10.37 13.53 10.03
N TYR A 108 -10.60 12.37 10.63
CA TYR A 108 -11.05 12.29 12.02
C TYR A 108 -9.99 12.77 13.01
N ARG A 109 -8.73 12.37 12.81
CA ARG A 109 -7.61 12.73 13.70
C ARG A 109 -7.33 14.23 13.71
N ILE A 110 -7.37 14.91 12.56
CA ILE A 110 -7.17 16.36 12.47
C ILE A 110 -8.25 17.13 13.26
N GLN A 111 -9.44 16.56 13.41
CA GLN A 111 -10.54 17.18 14.17
C GLN A 111 -10.49 16.90 15.67
N ILE A 112 -9.54 16.09 16.15
CA ILE A 112 -9.38 15.78 17.57
C ILE A 112 -8.35 16.75 18.15
N ASP A 113 -8.69 17.34 19.30
CA ASP A 113 -7.69 18.03 20.10
C ASP A 113 -6.73 17.00 20.70
N TYR A 114 -5.56 16.85 20.09
CA TYR A 114 -4.56 15.86 20.47
C TYR A 114 -4.00 16.09 21.88
N THR A 115 -4.19 17.29 22.45
CA THR A 115 -3.81 17.58 23.85
C THR A 115 -4.72 16.87 24.85
N THR A 116 -5.95 16.53 24.45
CA THR A 116 -6.93 15.84 25.29
C THR A 116 -6.78 14.32 25.27
N VAL A 117 -6.05 13.78 24.29
CA VAL A 117 -5.78 12.35 24.15
C VAL A 117 -4.64 11.95 25.09
N PRO A 118 -4.80 10.91 25.91
CA PRO A 118 -3.72 10.56 26.83
C PRO A 118 -2.54 9.85 26.17
N GLU A 119 -1.37 10.01 26.79
CA GLU A 119 -0.11 9.65 26.15
C GLU A 119 -0.03 8.18 25.73
N ARG A 120 -0.52 7.27 26.58
CA ARG A 120 -0.58 5.83 26.23
C ARG A 120 -1.37 5.54 24.95
N VAL A 121 -2.46 6.28 24.72
CA VAL A 121 -3.27 6.12 23.50
C VAL A 121 -2.48 6.61 22.28
N LYS A 122 -1.74 7.72 22.43
CA LYS A 122 -0.88 8.26 21.36
C LYS A 122 0.27 7.32 21.04
N GLU A 123 0.92 6.76 22.05
CA GLU A 123 2.02 5.80 21.91
C GLU A 123 1.55 4.54 21.20
N ALA A 124 0.44 3.93 21.67
CA ALA A 124 -0.14 2.75 21.03
C ALA A 124 -0.57 3.01 19.58
N GLN A 125 -1.10 4.22 19.31
CA GLN A 125 -1.44 4.64 17.96
C GLN A 125 -0.20 4.80 17.07
N ALA A 126 0.85 5.45 17.57
CA ALA A 126 2.11 5.63 16.83
C ALA A 126 2.79 4.28 16.53
N GLU A 127 2.72 3.32 17.47
CA GLU A 127 3.23 1.97 17.27
C GLU A 127 2.48 1.23 16.15
N PHE A 128 1.15 1.34 16.14
CA PHE A 128 0.31 0.80 15.07
C PHE A 128 0.61 1.48 13.71
N ASP A 129 0.67 2.81 13.66
CA ASP A 129 1.02 3.58 12.45
C ASP A 129 2.41 3.16 11.90
N ALA A 130 3.39 2.97 12.79
CA ALA A 130 4.73 2.51 12.42
C ALA A 130 4.74 1.05 11.93
N ALA A 131 3.89 0.19 12.49
CA ALA A 131 3.73 -1.17 12.00
C ALA A 131 3.13 -1.19 10.58
N LEU A 132 2.07 -0.41 10.32
CA LEU A 132 1.50 -0.24 8.97
C LEU A 132 2.55 0.25 7.97
N ARG A 133 3.38 1.23 8.36
CA ARG A 133 4.50 1.72 7.54
C ARG A 133 5.45 0.60 7.16
N ARG A 134 5.90 -0.20 8.14
CA ARG A 134 6.82 -1.33 7.92
C ARG A 134 6.23 -2.34 6.94
N VAL A 135 4.94 -2.67 7.08
CA VAL A 135 4.29 -3.62 6.16
C VAL A 135 4.26 -3.09 4.73
N LEU A 136 3.84 -1.84 4.52
CA LEU A 136 3.83 -1.25 3.17
C LEU A 136 5.23 -1.13 2.56
N GLN A 137 6.24 -0.85 3.38
CA GLN A 137 7.65 -0.86 2.94
C GLN A 137 8.12 -2.26 2.56
N GLY A 138 7.74 -3.29 3.32
CA GLY A 138 8.04 -4.68 3.00
C GLY A 138 7.38 -5.13 1.70
N ILE A 139 6.10 -4.79 1.48
CA ILE A 139 5.41 -5.07 0.21
C ILE A 139 6.14 -4.36 -0.95
N ALA A 140 6.49 -3.08 -0.79
CA ALA A 140 7.22 -2.32 -1.81
C ALA A 140 8.58 -2.95 -2.15
N ALA A 141 9.33 -3.38 -1.13
CA ALA A 141 10.63 -4.03 -1.32
C ALA A 141 10.50 -5.35 -2.10
N ASN A 142 9.46 -6.15 -1.84
CA ASN A 142 9.22 -7.40 -2.58
C ASN A 142 8.77 -7.16 -4.03
N VAL A 143 8.06 -6.05 -4.30
CA VAL A 143 7.70 -5.65 -5.67
C VAL A 143 8.95 -5.28 -6.48
N ASP A 144 9.93 -4.61 -5.85
CA ASP A 144 11.17 -4.20 -6.49
C ASP A 144 12.21 -5.34 -6.57
N ASP A 145 12.23 -6.25 -5.58
CA ASP A 145 13.18 -7.35 -5.46
C ASP A 145 12.50 -8.66 -5.00
N VAL A 146 12.17 -9.51 -5.98
CA VAL A 146 11.55 -10.84 -5.80
C VAL A 146 12.44 -11.80 -4.99
N THR A 147 13.71 -11.48 -4.75
CA THR A 147 14.63 -12.34 -3.98
C THR A 147 14.67 -12.05 -2.48
N SER A 148 14.02 -10.98 -2.03
CA SER A 148 13.92 -10.68 -0.60
C SER A 148 12.97 -11.67 0.08
N GLU A 149 13.43 -12.32 1.15
CA GLU A 149 12.53 -13.13 1.97
C GLU A 149 11.43 -12.23 2.57
N PRO A 150 10.15 -12.63 2.51
CA PRO A 150 9.09 -11.86 3.10
C PRO A 150 9.30 -11.83 4.61
N GLU A 151 9.63 -10.64 5.14
CA GLU A 151 9.65 -10.41 6.57
C GLU A 151 8.25 -10.76 7.12
N THR A 152 8.18 -11.43 8.28
CA THR A 152 6.91 -11.79 8.91
C THR A 152 6.23 -10.54 9.46
N LEU A 153 5.42 -9.92 8.60
CA LEU A 153 4.76 -8.66 8.86
C LEU A 153 3.41 -8.89 9.57
N SER A 154 3.43 -9.02 10.90
CA SER A 154 2.20 -9.16 11.70
C SER A 154 1.74 -7.82 12.27
N LEU A 155 0.56 -7.36 11.83
CA LEU A 155 -0.07 -6.11 12.31
C LEU A 155 -0.99 -6.33 13.53
N SER A 156 -1.55 -7.53 13.66
CA SER A 156 -2.60 -7.82 14.66
C SER A 156 -2.20 -7.50 16.10
N PRO A 157 -0.96 -7.78 16.56
CA PRO A 157 -0.56 -7.42 17.92
C PRO A 157 -0.66 -5.92 18.20
N THR A 158 -0.19 -5.08 17.27
CA THR A 158 -0.21 -3.61 17.43
C THR A 158 -1.62 -3.03 17.32
N LEU A 159 -2.47 -3.60 16.45
CA LEU A 159 -3.87 -3.19 16.34
C LEU A 159 -4.68 -3.54 17.60
N ASN A 160 -4.47 -4.74 18.14
CA ASN A 160 -5.12 -5.18 19.37
C ASN A 160 -4.69 -4.30 20.55
N ALA A 161 -3.37 -4.06 20.69
CA ALA A 161 -2.84 -3.18 21.72
C ALA A 161 -3.42 -1.75 21.62
N PHE A 162 -3.49 -1.18 20.42
CA PHE A 162 -4.12 0.13 20.19
C PHE A 162 -5.61 0.12 20.59
N SER A 163 -6.37 -0.86 20.12
CA SER A 163 -7.82 -0.96 20.37
C SER A 163 -8.12 -1.15 21.86
N GLU A 164 -7.41 -2.05 22.53
CA GLU A 164 -7.52 -2.31 23.96
C GLU A 164 -7.18 -1.06 24.77
N THR A 165 -6.09 -0.37 24.43
CA THR A 165 -5.67 0.86 25.13
C THR A 165 -6.73 1.95 25.02
N VAL A 166 -7.34 2.11 23.84
CA VAL A 166 -8.43 3.08 23.63
C VAL A 166 -9.66 2.70 24.44
N VAL A 167 -10.06 1.43 24.43
CA VAL A 167 -11.27 0.95 25.13
C VAL A 167 -11.09 1.05 26.65
N ASP A 168 -9.97 0.57 27.19
CA ASP A 168 -9.63 0.64 28.62
C ASP A 168 -9.63 2.10 29.12
N TRP A 169 -9.11 3.03 28.31
CA TRP A 169 -9.06 4.44 28.66
C TRP A 169 -10.45 5.08 28.90
N TYR A 170 -11.44 4.74 28.08
CA TYR A 170 -12.81 5.22 28.24
C TYR A 170 -13.54 4.48 29.38
N GLN A 171 -13.40 3.15 29.44
CA GLN A 171 -14.06 2.32 30.45
C GLN A 171 -13.58 2.63 31.86
N SER A 172 -12.29 2.86 32.07
CA SER A 172 -11.72 3.24 33.37
C SER A 172 -12.26 4.57 33.93
N ARG A 173 -12.87 5.40 33.08
CA ARG A 173 -13.55 6.65 33.48
C ARG A 173 -15.06 6.51 33.60
N GLY A 174 -15.62 5.33 33.32
CA GLY A 174 -17.07 5.12 33.23
C GLY A 174 -17.72 5.92 32.10
N ILE A 175 -16.98 6.19 31.03
CA ILE A 175 -17.47 6.92 29.85
C ILE A 175 -17.68 5.92 28.73
N ASP A 176 -18.85 5.98 28.08
CA ASP A 176 -19.12 5.19 26.88
C ASP A 176 -18.22 5.61 25.72
N LEU A 177 -17.75 4.65 24.92
CA LEU A 177 -16.88 4.92 23.79
C LEU A 177 -17.61 5.81 22.75
N PRO A 178 -17.14 7.04 22.47
CA PRO A 178 -17.82 7.93 21.54
C PRO A 178 -17.92 7.32 20.14
N ALA A 179 -19.02 7.57 19.43
CA ALA A 179 -19.26 7.03 18.09
C ALA A 179 -18.11 7.34 17.09
N ARG A 180 -17.46 8.49 17.25
CA ARG A 180 -16.28 8.85 16.46
C ARG A 180 -15.09 7.93 16.74
N THR A 181 -14.81 7.63 17.99
CA THR A 181 -13.71 6.73 18.37
C THR A 181 -14.00 5.30 17.89
N GLN A 182 -15.24 4.85 18.01
CA GLN A 182 -15.68 3.57 17.41
C GLN A 182 -15.41 3.55 15.90
N SER A 183 -15.71 4.65 15.20
CA SER A 183 -15.46 4.76 13.75
C SER A 183 -13.97 4.70 13.41
N ILE A 184 -13.09 5.33 14.20
CA ILE A 184 -11.64 5.25 14.01
C ILE A 184 -11.17 3.81 14.19
N LEU A 185 -11.59 3.12 15.25
CA LEU A 185 -11.21 1.72 15.48
C LEU A 185 -11.69 0.80 14.34
N ALA A 186 -12.93 0.99 13.88
CA ALA A 186 -13.47 0.23 12.74
C ALA A 186 -12.69 0.49 11.44
N LEU A 187 -12.32 1.74 11.17
CA LEU A 187 -11.50 2.08 10.01
C LEU A 187 -10.07 1.52 10.13
N SER A 188 -9.47 1.53 11.34
CA SER A 188 -8.16 0.92 11.58
C SER A 188 -8.19 -0.60 11.37
N GLN A 189 -9.25 -1.27 11.78
CA GLN A 189 -9.49 -2.69 11.50
C GLN A 189 -9.61 -2.96 10.00
N GLN A 190 -10.41 -2.15 9.30
CA GLN A 190 -10.54 -2.25 7.85
C GLN A 190 -9.20 -2.01 7.14
N LEU A 191 -8.40 -1.04 7.61
CA LEU A 191 -7.08 -0.76 7.07
C LEU A 191 -6.13 -1.96 7.25
N HIS A 192 -6.15 -2.58 8.43
CA HIS A 192 -5.41 -3.82 8.69
C HIS A 192 -5.79 -4.92 7.71
N GLU A 193 -7.08 -5.24 7.57
CA GLU A 193 -7.57 -6.29 6.67
C GLU A 193 -7.15 -6.04 5.21
N LEU A 194 -7.27 -4.81 4.74
CA LEU A 194 -6.89 -4.45 3.38
C LEU A 194 -5.37 -4.55 3.15
N ILE A 195 -4.54 -4.19 4.13
CA ILE A 195 -3.07 -4.33 4.00
C ILE A 195 -2.68 -5.80 4.02
N THR A 196 -3.27 -6.60 4.92
CA THR A 196 -3.02 -8.04 4.99
C THR A 196 -3.40 -8.71 3.66
N GLN A 197 -4.59 -8.41 3.12
CA GLN A 197 -5.01 -8.94 1.82
C GLN A 197 -4.06 -8.50 0.71
N LEU A 198 -3.63 -7.24 0.69
CA LEU A 198 -2.67 -6.77 -0.31
C LEU A 198 -1.31 -7.48 -0.18
N ALA A 199 -0.83 -7.70 1.04
CA ALA A 199 0.41 -8.42 1.29
C ALA A 199 0.29 -9.87 0.80
N GLU A 200 -0.80 -10.56 1.10
CA GLU A 200 -1.07 -11.92 0.62
C GLU A 200 -1.16 -11.96 -0.92
N ASP A 201 -1.85 -11.00 -1.53
CA ASP A 201 -2.01 -10.92 -2.98
C ASP A 201 -0.70 -10.63 -3.72
N VAL A 202 0.23 -9.90 -3.11
CA VAL A 202 1.52 -9.56 -3.70
C VAL A 202 2.53 -10.68 -3.45
N LEU A 203 2.72 -11.07 -2.18
CA LEU A 203 3.71 -12.07 -1.75
C LEU A 203 3.31 -13.50 -2.12
N GLY A 204 2.01 -13.81 -2.12
CA GLY A 204 1.49 -15.10 -2.56
C GLY A 204 1.48 -15.29 -4.08
N SER A 205 1.64 -14.21 -4.86
CA SER A 205 1.59 -14.28 -6.32
C SER A 205 2.84 -14.89 -6.97
N ASP A 206 3.92 -15.07 -6.20
CA ASP A 206 5.14 -15.75 -6.64
C ASP A 206 5.03 -17.29 -6.59
N ALA A 207 3.98 -17.84 -5.97
CA ALA A 207 3.78 -19.30 -5.89
C ALA A 207 3.28 -19.94 -7.21
N ALA A 208 3.14 -19.20 -8.30
CA ALA A 208 2.84 -19.80 -9.60
C ALA A 208 3.44 -19.02 -10.78
N PRO A 209 4.62 -19.47 -11.24
CA PRO A 209 4.81 -19.71 -12.66
C PRO A 209 5.23 -21.17 -12.92
N ASN A 210 4.58 -21.79 -13.92
CA ASN A 210 5.11 -22.90 -14.72
C ASN A 210 4.79 -24.38 -14.34
N ALA A 211 3.61 -24.71 -13.81
CA ALA A 211 3.11 -26.09 -13.94
C ALA A 211 2.62 -26.43 -15.38
N SER A 212 2.36 -25.42 -16.22
CA SER A 212 1.88 -25.61 -17.60
C SER A 212 3.00 -25.63 -18.67
N GLU A 213 4.23 -25.24 -18.33
CA GLU A 213 5.36 -25.17 -19.30
C GLU A 213 6.19 -26.48 -19.31
N ALA A 214 6.15 -27.24 -18.20
CA ALA A 214 6.73 -28.58 -18.13
C ALA A 214 5.91 -29.64 -18.91
N ALA A 215 4.61 -29.43 -19.12
CA ALA A 215 3.77 -30.34 -19.90
C ALA A 215 3.95 -30.15 -21.42
N PHE A 216 4.25 -28.92 -21.88
CA PHE A 216 4.40 -28.64 -23.32
C PHE A 216 5.80 -28.94 -23.85
N SER A 217 6.82 -29.01 -22.98
CA SER A 217 8.20 -29.35 -23.35
C SER A 217 8.48 -30.86 -23.35
N ALA A 218 7.48 -31.69 -23.01
CA ALA A 218 7.58 -33.15 -23.02
C ALA A 218 6.91 -33.80 -24.25
N GLU A 219 6.29 -33.03 -25.13
CA GLU A 219 5.58 -33.52 -26.34
C GLU A 219 6.15 -32.99 -27.68
N LEU A 220 7.36 -32.41 -27.68
CA LEU A 220 8.12 -32.06 -28.89
C LEU A 220 9.49 -32.74 -28.88
#